data_AF-A0A924PSM7-F1
#
_entry.id   AF-A0A924PSM7-F1
#
_cell.length_a   1.000
_cell.length_b   1.000
_cell.length_c   1.000
_cell.angle_alpha   90.00
_cell.angle_beta   90.00
_cell.angle_gamma   90.00
#
_symmetry.space_group_name_H-M   'P 1'
#
loop_
_entity.id
_entity.type
_entity.pdbx_description
1 polymer ?
#
loop_
_entity_poly.entity_id
_entity_poly.type
_entity_poly.pdbx_seq_one_letter_code
_entity_poly.pdbx_strand_id
1 'polypeptide(L)'
;MLGPNQVVVAGTVPDEATRVQVVSRLRELYGADRVVDQLTLGAVVAPPQWSQNLQKVLSPALKQVSRGQLSVQGNIIDLKGEVPNEAVRQQMASDMAASLNPTYTVRNGLRVAAQEQSLVDQTLGNRIVEFEAGSAVLRPAGTGILDEMALALSKLKGKKVEVIGHTDAQGGRVANVALSLTRAQAVKTYLVSKGLVAEAIGTTGLGPDRPVASNATDEGRARNRRIEFRVEP
;
A
#
# COMPACT_ATOMS: atom_id res chain seq x y z
N MET A 1 22.68 -7.86 -0.73
CA MET A 1 21.54 -6.96 -1.03
C MET A 1 20.44 -7.81 -1.64
N LEU A 2 19.26 -7.86 -1.02
CA LEU A 2 18.11 -8.60 -1.57
C LEU A 2 17.51 -7.79 -2.72
N GLY A 3 17.17 -8.44 -3.84
CA GLY A 3 16.52 -7.79 -4.97
C GLY A 3 15.05 -7.45 -4.68
N PRO A 4 14.43 -6.50 -5.41
CA PRO A 4 12.98 -6.28 -5.31
C PRO A 4 12.21 -7.58 -5.66
N ASN A 5 11.09 -7.84 -4.98
CA ASN A 5 10.24 -9.03 -5.13
C ASN A 5 10.81 -10.39 -4.67
N GLN A 6 11.79 -10.42 -3.76
CA GLN A 6 12.24 -11.66 -3.13
C GLN A 6 11.41 -12.05 -1.91
N VAL A 7 11.18 -13.35 -1.74
CA VAL A 7 10.63 -13.97 -0.52
C VAL A 7 11.77 -14.62 0.24
N VAL A 8 12.06 -14.12 1.43
CA VAL A 8 13.08 -14.70 2.30
C VAL A 8 12.40 -15.63 3.29
N VAL A 9 12.90 -16.86 3.38
CA VAL A 9 12.51 -17.81 4.43
C VAL A 9 13.71 -18.04 5.33
N ALA A 10 13.53 -17.78 6.63
CA ALA A 10 14.59 -17.85 7.62
C ALA A 10 14.04 -18.38 8.95
N GLY A 11 14.93 -18.94 9.77
CA GLY A 11 14.60 -19.56 11.05
C GLY A 11 15.24 -20.94 11.22
N THR A 12 14.81 -21.66 12.25
CA THR A 12 15.35 -22.98 12.59
C THR A 12 14.30 -24.07 12.41
N VAL A 13 14.66 -25.16 11.74
CA VAL A 13 13.82 -26.34 11.51
C VAL A 13 14.47 -27.60 12.11
N PRO A 14 13.67 -28.63 12.46
CA PRO A 14 14.19 -29.83 13.14
C PRO A 14 15.06 -30.71 12.25
N ASP A 15 14.79 -30.75 10.95
CA ASP A 15 15.45 -31.65 10.00
C ASP A 15 15.42 -31.12 8.55
N GLU A 16 16.25 -31.74 7.71
CA GLU A 16 16.38 -31.38 6.30
C GLU A 16 15.11 -31.66 5.50
N ALA A 17 14.36 -32.70 5.86
CA ALA A 17 13.10 -33.03 5.18
C ALA A 17 12.08 -31.89 5.32
N THR A 18 11.97 -31.32 6.52
CA THR A 18 11.12 -30.18 6.83
C THR A 18 11.57 -28.93 6.08
N ARG A 19 12.87 -28.63 6.07
CA ARG A 19 13.44 -27.51 5.29
C ARG A 19 13.06 -27.63 3.81
N VAL A 20 13.32 -28.79 3.20
CA VAL A 20 13.03 -29.04 1.78
C VAL A 20 11.54 -28.86 1.49
N GLN A 21 10.65 -29.36 2.35
CA GLN A 21 9.20 -29.20 2.17
C GLN A 21 8.76 -27.73 2.20
N VAL A 22 9.23 -26.94 3.18
CA VAL A 22 8.90 -25.51 3.29
C VAL A 22 9.41 -24.72 2.09
N VAL A 23 10.68 -24.92 1.73
CA VAL A 23 11.30 -24.21 0.61
C VAL A 23 10.63 -24.58 -0.71
N SER A 24 10.34 -25.87 -0.94
CA SER A 24 9.66 -26.33 -2.15
C SER A 24 8.28 -25.70 -2.28
N ARG A 25 7.51 -25.68 -1.18
CA ARG A 25 6.19 -25.05 -1.17
C ARG A 25 6.25 -23.55 -1.47
N LEU A 26 7.21 -22.84 -0.89
CA LEU A 26 7.40 -21.42 -1.19
C LEU A 26 7.81 -21.18 -2.65
N ARG A 27 8.63 -22.06 -3.23
CA ARG A 27 9.04 -21.98 -4.64
C ARG A 27 7.88 -22.24 -5.58
N GLU A 28 6.97 -23.17 -5.26
CA GLU A 28 5.72 -23.37 -6.00
C GLU A 28 4.84 -22.12 -6.00
N LEU A 29 4.75 -21.44 -4.86
CA LEU A 29 3.96 -20.22 -4.74
C LEU A 29 4.62 -19.05 -5.48
N TYR A 30 5.86 -18.73 -5.15
CA TYR A 30 6.48 -17.46 -5.54
C TYR A 30 7.46 -17.55 -6.71
N GLY A 31 7.77 -18.77 -7.16
CA GLY A 31 8.78 -19.05 -8.18
C GLY A 31 10.16 -19.31 -7.57
N ALA A 32 10.89 -20.27 -8.14
CA ALA A 32 12.19 -20.72 -7.61
C ALA A 32 13.20 -19.58 -7.45
N ASP A 33 13.28 -18.69 -8.45
CA ASP A 33 14.26 -17.60 -8.51
C ASP A 33 13.98 -16.47 -7.50
N ARG A 34 12.78 -16.44 -6.91
CA ARG A 34 12.37 -15.40 -5.96
C ARG A 34 12.51 -15.83 -4.51
N VAL A 35 12.72 -17.12 -4.24
CA VAL A 35 12.81 -17.65 -2.87
C VAL A 35 14.26 -17.76 -2.43
N VAL A 36 14.59 -16.99 -1.40
CA VAL A 36 15.89 -17.03 -0.74
C VAL A 36 15.76 -17.88 0.51
N ASP A 37 16.40 -19.04 0.50
CA ASP A 37 16.43 -19.98 1.63
C ASP A 37 17.58 -19.63 2.59
N GLN A 38 17.21 -19.30 3.82
CA GLN A 38 18.10 -19.02 4.95
C GLN A 38 17.69 -19.84 6.19
N LEU A 39 17.00 -20.96 5.99
CA LEU A 39 16.67 -21.87 7.07
C LEU A 39 17.92 -22.60 7.56
N THR A 40 18.03 -22.77 8.87
CA THR A 40 19.10 -23.56 9.50
C THR A 40 18.51 -24.78 10.19
N LEU A 41 19.28 -25.86 10.26
CA LEU A 41 18.92 -27.02 11.07
C LEU A 41 19.27 -26.75 12.53
N GLY A 42 18.43 -27.20 13.46
CA GLY A 42 18.71 -27.10 14.89
C GLY A 42 17.81 -27.98 15.73
N ALA A 43 18.19 -28.19 16.98
CA ALA A 43 17.43 -29.00 17.93
C ALA A 43 16.19 -28.24 18.43
N VAL A 44 15.16 -28.21 17.59
CA VAL A 44 13.84 -27.64 17.90
C VAL A 44 12.78 -28.72 17.91
N VAL A 45 11.84 -28.66 18.86
CA VAL A 45 10.72 -29.59 18.94
C VAL A 45 9.56 -29.02 18.15
N ALA A 46 9.26 -29.62 17.00
CA ALA A 46 8.10 -29.26 16.22
C ALA A 46 6.82 -29.87 16.83
N PRO A 47 5.71 -29.13 16.91
CA PRO A 47 4.41 -29.67 17.27
C PRO A 47 3.97 -30.85 16.39
N PRO A 48 3.03 -31.70 16.86
CA PRO A 48 2.44 -32.74 16.02
C PRO A 48 1.90 -32.17 14.70
N GLN A 49 2.15 -32.89 13.60
CA GLN A 49 1.72 -32.50 12.25
C GLN A 49 2.17 -31.09 11.81
N TRP A 50 3.22 -30.53 12.42
CA TRP A 50 3.65 -29.15 12.15
C TRP A 50 3.87 -28.87 10.66
N SER A 51 4.59 -29.75 9.94
CA SER A 51 4.82 -29.58 8.50
C SER A 51 3.51 -29.58 7.69
N GLN A 52 2.58 -30.49 8.01
CA GLN A 52 1.28 -30.56 7.32
C GLN A 52 0.44 -29.29 7.57
N ASN A 53 0.45 -28.76 8.79
CA ASN A 53 -0.24 -27.51 9.11
C ASN A 53 0.44 -26.30 8.47
N LEU A 54 1.77 -26.28 8.40
CA LEU A 54 2.51 -25.24 7.71
C LEU A 54 2.20 -25.21 6.21
N GLN A 55 1.99 -26.35 5.57
CA GLN A 55 1.55 -26.38 4.16
C GLN A 55 0.18 -25.73 3.95
N LYS A 56 -0.74 -25.81 4.92
CA LYS A 56 -2.03 -25.11 4.88
C LYS A 56 -1.86 -23.60 5.01
N VAL A 57 -0.91 -23.15 5.84
CA VAL A 57 -0.57 -21.73 6.01
C VAL A 57 0.05 -21.17 4.74
N LEU A 58 0.99 -21.92 4.15
CA LEU A 58 1.66 -21.59 2.89
C LEU A 58 0.71 -21.85 1.71
N SER A 59 -0.34 -21.03 1.61
CA SER A 59 -1.38 -21.11 0.59
C SER A 59 -1.24 -20.01 -0.47
N PRO A 60 -1.90 -20.15 -1.64
CA PRO A 60 -1.95 -19.11 -2.65
C PRO A 60 -2.52 -17.77 -2.15
N ALA A 61 -3.32 -17.77 -1.07
CA ALA A 61 -3.86 -16.56 -0.48
C ALA A 61 -2.76 -15.60 0.00
N LEU A 62 -1.58 -16.11 0.40
CA LEU A 62 -0.45 -15.27 0.79
C LEU A 62 0.07 -14.38 -0.36
N LYS A 63 -0.26 -14.67 -1.63
CA LYS A 63 0.07 -13.79 -2.77
C LYS A 63 -0.74 -12.50 -2.76
N GLN A 64 -1.86 -12.46 -2.05
CA GLN A 64 -2.67 -11.26 -1.89
C GLN A 64 -2.13 -10.32 -0.81
N VAL A 65 -1.08 -10.74 -0.09
CA VAL A 65 -0.45 -9.96 0.97
C VAL A 65 0.77 -9.23 0.42
N SER A 66 0.69 -7.90 0.32
CA SER A 66 1.86 -7.05 0.04
C SER A 66 2.58 -6.68 1.34
N ARG A 67 3.90 -6.51 1.27
CA ARG A 67 4.75 -6.13 2.43
C ARG A 67 4.53 -7.05 3.63
N GLY A 68 4.30 -8.32 3.32
CA GLY A 68 3.87 -9.31 4.29
C GLY A 68 5.02 -9.87 5.12
N GLN A 69 4.69 -10.30 6.33
CA GLN A 69 5.53 -11.14 7.15
C GLN A 69 4.65 -12.24 7.77
N LEU A 70 5.08 -13.48 7.60
CA LEU A 70 4.51 -14.64 8.28
C LEU A 70 5.55 -15.18 9.26
N SER A 71 5.19 -15.27 10.55
CA SER A 71 6.02 -15.90 11.58
C SER A 71 5.29 -17.09 12.16
N VAL A 72 6.02 -18.19 12.36
CA VAL A 72 5.51 -19.43 12.94
C VAL A 72 6.41 -19.80 14.10
N GLN A 73 5.86 -19.84 15.31
CA GLN A 73 6.58 -20.15 16.55
C GLN A 73 5.80 -21.18 17.35
N GLY A 74 6.21 -22.44 17.27
CA GLY A 74 5.43 -23.56 17.82
C GLY A 74 4.01 -23.56 17.24
N ASN A 75 3.03 -23.31 18.11
CA ASN A 75 1.60 -23.26 17.76
C ASN A 75 1.06 -21.84 17.49
N ILE A 76 1.93 -20.82 17.50
CA ILE A 76 1.52 -19.43 17.24
C ILE A 76 1.89 -19.08 15.80
N ILE A 77 0.91 -18.56 15.07
CA ILE A 77 1.09 -18.04 13.72
C ILE A 77 0.75 -16.55 13.74
N ASP A 78 1.71 -15.71 13.40
CA ASP A 78 1.57 -14.27 13.26
C ASP A 78 1.64 -13.92 11.77
N LEU A 79 0.53 -13.45 11.18
CA LEU A 79 0.49 -12.97 9.79
C LEU A 79 0.26 -11.45 9.77
N LYS A 80 1.18 -10.72 9.16
CA LYS A 80 1.13 -9.26 9.00
C LYS A 80 1.32 -8.88 7.54
N GLY A 81 0.79 -7.74 7.15
CA GLY A 81 0.93 -7.19 5.79
C GLY A 81 -0.31 -6.44 5.34
N GLU A 82 -0.34 -6.11 4.05
CA GLU A 82 -1.43 -5.39 3.41
C GLU A 82 -2.20 -6.29 2.46
N VAL A 83 -3.52 -6.16 2.48
CA VAL A 83 -4.44 -6.86 1.56
C VAL A 83 -5.27 -5.85 0.78
N PRO A 84 -5.78 -6.23 -0.41
CA PRO A 84 -6.45 -5.29 -1.31
C PRO A 84 -7.79 -4.77 -0.79
N ASN A 85 -8.52 -5.51 0.04
CA ASN A 85 -9.82 -5.07 0.59
C ASN A 85 -10.18 -5.82 1.89
N GLU A 86 -11.25 -5.36 2.54
CA GLU A 86 -11.76 -5.93 3.80
C GLU A 86 -12.25 -7.38 3.65
N ALA A 87 -12.91 -7.70 2.53
CA ALA A 87 -13.43 -9.05 2.29
C ALA A 87 -12.29 -10.07 2.24
N VAL A 88 -11.18 -9.75 1.57
CA VAL A 88 -9.97 -10.59 1.55
C VAL A 88 -9.39 -10.72 2.94
N ARG A 89 -9.32 -9.63 3.72
CA ARG A 89 -8.81 -9.67 5.11
C ARG A 89 -9.62 -10.66 5.96
N GLN A 90 -10.94 -10.58 5.88
CA GLN A 90 -11.85 -11.42 6.66
C GLN A 90 -11.78 -12.88 6.21
N GLN A 91 -11.81 -13.12 4.90
CA GLN A 91 -11.72 -14.46 4.34
C GLN A 91 -10.42 -15.15 4.76
N MET A 92 -9.27 -14.49 4.61
CA MET A 92 -7.98 -15.05 5.00
C MET A 92 -7.91 -15.38 6.50
N ALA A 93 -8.42 -14.49 7.35
CA ALA A 93 -8.44 -14.72 8.79
C ALA A 93 -9.31 -15.93 9.15
N SER A 94 -10.49 -16.04 8.53
CA SER A 94 -11.42 -17.16 8.71
C SER A 94 -10.81 -18.47 8.24
N ASP A 95 -10.25 -18.51 7.02
CA ASP A 95 -9.67 -19.71 6.43
C ASP A 95 -8.49 -20.23 7.24
N MET A 96 -7.60 -19.34 7.69
CA MET A 96 -6.47 -19.71 8.53
C MET A 96 -6.93 -20.23 9.88
N ALA A 97 -7.89 -19.56 10.54
CA ALA A 97 -8.44 -20.03 11.80
C ALA A 97 -9.09 -21.41 11.65
N ALA A 98 -9.94 -21.60 10.64
CA ALA A 98 -10.63 -22.87 10.39
C ALA A 98 -9.67 -24.02 10.05
N SER A 99 -8.59 -23.73 9.32
CA SER A 99 -7.63 -24.75 8.86
C SER A 99 -6.71 -25.28 9.96
N LEU A 100 -6.54 -24.52 11.05
CA LEU A 100 -5.52 -24.73 12.07
C LEU A 100 -6.06 -24.90 13.51
N ASN A 101 -7.30 -24.50 13.76
CA ASN A 101 -8.01 -24.70 15.04
C ASN A 101 -8.28 -26.21 15.27
N PRO A 102 -8.18 -26.72 16.52
CA PRO A 102 -7.94 -26.00 17.79
C PRO A 102 -6.48 -25.88 18.21
N THR A 103 -5.54 -26.43 17.44
CA THR A 103 -4.17 -26.63 17.92
C THR A 103 -3.31 -25.36 17.83
N TYR A 104 -3.66 -24.42 16.95
CA TYR A 104 -2.89 -23.19 16.71
C TYR A 104 -3.66 -21.93 17.09
N THR A 105 -2.91 -20.92 17.54
CA THR A 105 -3.39 -19.55 17.71
C THR A 105 -2.94 -18.71 16.52
N VAL A 106 -3.90 -18.19 15.76
CA VAL A 106 -3.63 -17.28 14.64
C VAL A 106 -3.80 -15.83 15.11
N ARG A 107 -2.72 -15.05 15.02
CA ARG A 107 -2.70 -13.60 15.27
C ARG A 107 -2.74 -12.88 13.94
N ASN A 108 -3.87 -12.24 13.66
CA ASN A 108 -4.09 -11.48 12.44
C ASN A 108 -3.63 -10.02 12.60
N GLY A 109 -2.57 -9.65 11.89
CA GLY A 109 -2.08 -8.28 11.74
C GLY A 109 -2.17 -7.75 10.31
N LEU A 110 -3.05 -8.33 9.48
CA LEU A 110 -3.33 -7.84 8.13
C LEU A 110 -4.07 -6.49 8.16
N ARG A 111 -3.78 -5.62 7.20
CA ARG A 111 -4.38 -4.29 7.04
C ARG A 111 -4.87 -4.12 5.61
N VAL A 112 -5.85 -3.25 5.39
CA VAL A 112 -6.39 -3.01 4.05
C VAL A 112 -5.74 -1.77 3.45
N ALA A 113 -4.91 -1.91 2.41
CA ALA A 113 -4.31 -0.76 1.72
C ALA A 113 -5.39 0.15 1.11
N ALA A 114 -6.48 -0.43 0.60
CA ALA A 114 -7.61 0.32 0.06
C ALA A 114 -8.38 1.14 1.11
N GLN A 115 -8.28 0.84 2.41
CA GLN A 115 -8.98 1.61 3.45
C GLN A 115 -8.28 2.95 3.70
N GLU A 116 -6.94 2.97 3.62
CA GLU A 116 -6.14 4.17 3.74
C GLU A 116 -6.34 5.07 2.52
N GLN A 117 -6.28 4.51 1.31
CA GLN A 117 -6.62 5.26 0.08
C GLN A 117 -8.08 5.73 0.11
N SER A 118 -9.02 4.89 0.55
CA SER A 118 -10.43 5.27 0.62
C SER A 118 -10.67 6.39 1.65
N LEU A 119 -9.96 6.42 2.77
CA LEU A 119 -10.01 7.56 3.70
C LEU A 119 -9.60 8.86 3.01
N VAL A 120 -8.51 8.83 2.24
CA VAL A 120 -8.01 9.99 1.49
C VAL A 120 -9.01 10.41 0.41
N ASP A 121 -9.55 9.47 -0.37
CA ASP A 121 -10.50 9.74 -1.44
C ASP A 121 -11.84 10.27 -0.91
N GLN A 122 -12.36 9.67 0.17
CA GLN A 122 -13.58 10.15 0.84
C GLN A 122 -13.38 11.52 1.45
N THR A 123 -12.20 11.78 2.03
CA THR A 123 -11.88 13.11 2.56
C THR A 123 -11.80 14.10 1.40
N LEU A 124 -11.17 13.81 0.27
CA LEU A 124 -11.17 14.75 -0.85
C LEU A 124 -12.59 14.95 -1.43
N GLY A 125 -13.37 13.87 -1.54
CA GLY A 125 -14.80 13.93 -1.86
C GLY A 125 -15.11 14.52 -3.24
N ASN A 126 -14.25 14.26 -4.25
CA ASN A 126 -14.28 14.88 -5.58
C ASN A 126 -14.19 16.42 -5.59
N ARG A 127 -13.84 17.06 -4.47
CA ARG A 127 -13.64 18.51 -4.39
C ARG A 127 -12.35 18.90 -5.08
N ILE A 128 -12.35 20.07 -5.71
CA ILE A 128 -11.19 20.59 -6.43
C ILE A 128 -10.41 21.51 -5.49
N VAL A 129 -9.11 21.26 -5.34
CA VAL A 129 -8.20 22.20 -4.68
C VAL A 129 -8.00 23.40 -5.60
N GLU A 130 -8.54 24.55 -5.20
CA GLU A 130 -8.55 25.75 -6.03
C GLU A 130 -7.26 26.59 -5.90
N PHE A 131 -6.86 27.18 -7.02
CA PHE A 131 -5.72 28.09 -7.14
C PHE A 131 -6.13 29.37 -7.87
N GLU A 132 -5.38 30.46 -7.68
CA GLU A 132 -5.52 31.64 -8.53
C GLU A 132 -5.21 31.32 -9.99
N ALA A 133 -5.91 32.02 -10.90
CA ALA A 133 -5.86 31.74 -12.33
C ALA A 133 -4.42 31.71 -12.86
N GLY A 134 -4.06 30.63 -13.59
CA GLY A 134 -2.73 30.45 -14.16
C GLY A 134 -1.58 30.28 -13.16
N SER A 135 -1.87 30.18 -11.86
CA SER A 135 -0.84 30.14 -10.81
C SER A 135 -0.91 28.87 -9.95
N ALA A 136 0.04 28.76 -9.01
CA ALA A 136 0.06 27.80 -7.91
C ALA A 136 -0.28 28.43 -6.54
N VAL A 137 -0.82 29.64 -6.51
CA VAL A 137 -1.27 30.30 -5.27
C VAL A 137 -2.61 29.69 -4.86
N LEU A 138 -2.67 29.07 -3.67
CA LEU A 138 -3.88 28.44 -3.14
C LEU A 138 -4.94 29.47 -2.74
N ARG A 139 -6.20 29.17 -3.04
CA ARG A 139 -7.37 29.97 -2.59
C ARG A 139 -7.85 29.54 -1.20
N PRO A 140 -8.58 30.41 -0.48
CA PRO A 140 -9.19 30.05 0.81
C PRO A 140 -10.01 28.75 0.79
N ALA A 141 -10.80 28.54 -0.27
CA ALA A 141 -11.57 27.30 -0.46
C ALA A 141 -10.65 26.07 -0.60
N GLY A 142 -9.55 26.20 -1.36
CA GLY A 142 -8.55 25.16 -1.51
C GLY A 142 -7.86 24.84 -0.17
N THR A 143 -7.47 25.86 0.60
CA THR A 143 -6.83 25.66 1.91
C THR A 143 -7.76 25.00 2.93
N GLY A 144 -9.07 25.27 2.89
CA GLY A 144 -10.05 24.59 3.74
C GLY A 144 -10.13 23.09 3.47
N ILE A 145 -10.12 22.69 2.19
CA ILE A 145 -10.03 21.26 1.81
C ILE A 145 -8.72 20.67 2.35
N LEU A 146 -7.60 21.38 2.18
CA LEU A 146 -6.29 20.90 2.61
C LEU A 146 -6.15 20.78 4.14
N ASP A 147 -6.92 21.54 4.92
CA ASP A 147 -6.99 21.38 6.38
C ASP A 147 -7.64 20.05 6.76
N GLU A 148 -8.75 19.68 6.12
CA GLU A 148 -9.38 18.37 6.29
C GLU A 148 -8.45 17.24 5.83
N MET A 149 -7.76 17.44 4.69
CA MET A 149 -6.75 16.49 4.20
C MET A 149 -5.61 16.32 5.20
N ALA A 150 -5.09 17.39 5.81
CA ALA A 150 -4.03 17.29 6.80
C ALA A 150 -4.44 16.40 7.99
N LEU A 151 -5.68 16.54 8.46
CA LEU A 151 -6.25 15.69 9.52
C LEU A 151 -6.35 14.22 9.08
N ALA A 152 -6.84 13.94 7.87
CA ALA A 152 -6.94 12.57 7.35
C ALA A 152 -5.56 11.93 7.18
N LEU A 153 -4.62 12.65 6.55
CA LEU A 153 -3.27 12.20 6.26
C LEU A 153 -2.45 11.95 7.53
N SER A 154 -2.67 12.73 8.60
CA SER A 154 -2.02 12.50 9.90
C SER A 154 -2.36 11.14 10.55
N LYS A 155 -3.48 10.52 10.14
CA LYS A 155 -3.90 9.17 10.60
C LYS A 155 -3.11 8.05 9.89
N LEU A 156 -2.45 8.35 8.76
CA LEU A 156 -1.69 7.39 7.94
C LEU A 156 -0.25 7.21 8.46
N LYS A 157 -0.11 6.72 9.69
CA LYS A 157 1.20 6.61 10.36
C LYS A 157 2.17 5.72 9.57
N GLY A 158 3.35 6.28 9.25
CA GLY A 158 4.42 5.56 8.56
C GLY A 158 4.19 5.37 7.05
N LYS A 159 3.17 6.02 6.47
CA LYS A 159 2.89 6.01 5.04
C LYS A 159 3.50 7.20 4.34
N LYS A 160 3.80 7.01 3.05
CA LYS A 160 4.13 8.10 2.14
C LYS A 160 2.91 8.40 1.29
N VAL A 161 2.74 9.66 0.90
CA VAL A 161 1.63 10.10 0.06
C VAL A 161 2.19 10.92 -1.08
N GLU A 162 1.80 10.57 -2.30
CA GLU A 162 2.14 11.29 -3.51
C GLU A 162 1.03 12.30 -3.81
N VAL A 163 1.38 13.58 -3.93
CA VAL A 163 0.47 14.63 -4.40
C VAL A 163 0.68 14.81 -5.89
N ILE A 164 -0.36 14.57 -6.68
CA ILE A 164 -0.29 14.55 -8.14
C ILE A 164 -1.12 15.71 -8.69
N GLY A 165 -0.46 16.59 -9.45
CA GLY A 165 -1.12 17.68 -10.14
C GLY A 165 -1.56 17.30 -11.55
N HIS A 166 -2.73 17.77 -11.95
CA HIS A 166 -3.27 17.64 -13.30
C HIS A 166 -3.74 18.99 -13.86
N THR A 167 -3.73 19.10 -15.19
CA THR A 167 -4.33 20.23 -15.92
C THR A 167 -5.36 19.70 -16.92
N ASP A 168 -6.15 20.60 -17.49
CA ASP A 168 -6.82 20.32 -18.75
C ASP A 168 -5.83 20.36 -19.93
N ALA A 169 -6.33 20.04 -21.12
CA ALA A 169 -5.54 19.98 -22.34
C ALA A 169 -5.31 21.33 -23.04
N GLN A 170 -5.78 22.46 -22.48
CA GLN A 170 -5.56 23.76 -23.10
C GLN A 170 -4.11 24.23 -22.87
N GLY A 171 -3.51 24.83 -23.90
CA GLY A 171 -2.14 25.31 -23.86
C GLY A 171 -1.08 24.23 -24.14
N GLY A 172 0.18 24.58 -23.94
CA GLY A 172 1.31 23.70 -24.25
C GLY A 172 1.53 22.64 -23.17
N ARG A 173 1.70 21.37 -23.58
CA ARG A 173 1.93 20.24 -22.67
C ARG A 173 3.06 20.50 -21.67
N VAL A 174 4.20 21.04 -22.12
CA VAL A 174 5.36 21.31 -21.24
C VAL A 174 5.00 22.30 -20.14
N ALA A 175 4.30 23.39 -20.49
CA ALA A 175 3.83 24.38 -19.53
C ALA A 175 2.82 23.77 -18.54
N ASN A 176 1.94 22.90 -19.02
CA ASN A 176 0.95 22.22 -18.19
C ASN A 176 1.57 21.22 -17.20
N VAL A 177 2.59 20.46 -17.62
CA VAL A 177 3.36 19.58 -16.73
C VAL A 177 4.09 20.39 -15.65
N ALA A 178 4.73 21.51 -16.03
CA ALA A 178 5.40 22.38 -15.07
C ALA A 178 4.41 23.03 -14.09
N LEU A 179 3.28 23.54 -14.58
CA LEU A 179 2.23 24.16 -13.76
C LEU A 179 1.62 23.16 -12.77
N SER A 180 1.28 21.96 -13.23
CA SER A 180 0.74 20.91 -12.36
C SER A 180 1.73 20.47 -11.28
N LEU A 181 3.01 20.34 -11.60
CA LEU A 181 4.05 20.06 -10.60
C LEU A 181 4.16 21.18 -9.57
N THR A 182 4.17 22.44 -10.01
CA THR A 182 4.27 23.61 -9.12
C THR A 182 3.06 23.66 -8.18
N ARG A 183 1.86 23.32 -8.66
CA ARG A 183 0.65 23.20 -7.84
C ARG A 183 0.75 22.07 -6.81
N ALA A 184 1.23 20.89 -7.20
CA ALA A 184 1.46 19.79 -6.28
C ALA A 184 2.47 20.17 -5.18
N GLN A 185 3.53 20.91 -5.53
CA GLN A 185 4.50 21.46 -4.57
C GLN A 185 3.87 22.47 -3.61
N ALA A 186 3.01 23.37 -4.11
CA ALA A 186 2.28 24.32 -3.25
C ALA A 186 1.39 23.59 -2.22
N VAL A 187 0.69 22.54 -2.65
CA VAL A 187 -0.09 21.67 -1.76
C VAL A 187 0.79 21.00 -0.71
N LYS A 188 1.94 20.41 -1.12
CA LYS A 188 2.90 19.83 -0.17
C LYS A 188 3.37 20.85 0.86
N THR A 189 3.80 22.05 0.42
CA THR A 189 4.25 23.12 1.32
C THR A 189 3.15 23.49 2.32
N TYR A 190 1.91 23.60 1.86
CA TYR A 190 0.78 23.87 2.75
C TYR A 190 0.58 22.75 3.79
N LEU A 191 0.57 21.49 3.37
CA LEU A 191 0.41 20.35 4.29
C LEU A 191 1.56 20.24 5.31
N VAL A 192 2.79 20.54 4.90
CA VAL A 192 3.94 20.60 5.83
C VAL A 192 3.74 21.71 6.86
N SER A 193 3.21 22.87 6.46
CA SER A 193 2.87 23.95 7.41
C SER A 193 1.80 23.55 8.44
N LYS A 194 1.00 22.51 8.13
CA LYS A 194 0.01 21.90 9.04
C LYS A 194 0.57 20.79 9.92
N GLY A 195 1.89 20.56 9.87
CA GLY A 195 2.59 19.61 10.75
C GLY A 195 2.86 18.25 10.15
N LEU A 196 2.61 18.04 8.84
CA LEU A 196 3.00 16.80 8.17
C LEU A 196 4.51 16.79 7.86
N VAL A 197 5.12 15.62 7.96
CA VAL A 197 6.55 15.41 7.69
C VAL A 197 6.82 15.53 6.19
N ALA A 198 7.74 16.40 5.79
CA ALA A 198 8.00 16.72 4.38
C ALA A 198 8.50 15.50 3.57
N GLU A 199 9.23 14.58 4.20
CA GLU A 199 9.75 13.34 3.62
C GLU A 199 8.65 12.29 3.39
N ALA A 200 7.50 12.44 4.05
CA ALA A 200 6.33 11.59 3.86
C ALA A 200 5.47 12.03 2.66
N ILE A 201 5.76 13.19 2.04
CA ILE A 201 4.97 13.74 0.95
C ILE A 201 5.82 13.84 -0.33
N GLY A 202 5.47 13.08 -1.35
CA GLY A 202 6.02 13.22 -2.70
C GLY A 202 5.15 14.13 -3.59
N THR A 203 5.70 14.60 -4.72
CA THR A 203 4.98 15.47 -5.65
C THR A 203 5.30 15.14 -7.09
N THR A 204 4.27 15.00 -7.93
CA THR A 204 4.39 14.75 -9.37
C THR A 204 3.45 15.66 -10.15
N GLY A 205 3.90 16.20 -11.28
CA GLY A 205 3.04 16.89 -12.24
C GLY A 205 2.82 16.03 -13.48
N LEU A 206 1.56 15.69 -13.78
CA LEU A 206 1.21 14.90 -14.98
C LEU A 206 0.59 15.75 -16.09
N GLY A 207 0.39 17.05 -15.85
CA GLY A 207 -0.20 17.95 -16.83
C GLY A 207 -1.52 17.38 -17.40
N PRO A 208 -1.69 17.37 -18.74
CA PRO A 208 -2.92 16.91 -19.38
C PRO A 208 -2.95 15.39 -19.65
N ASP A 209 -1.91 14.64 -19.29
CA ASP A 209 -1.68 13.29 -19.82
C ASP A 209 -2.59 12.20 -19.22
N ARG A 210 -3.35 12.53 -18.17
CA ARG A 210 -4.28 11.63 -17.46
C ARG A 210 -5.64 12.30 -17.24
N PRO A 211 -6.42 12.55 -18.32
CA PRO A 211 -7.74 13.14 -18.20
C PRO A 211 -8.72 12.16 -17.55
N VAL A 212 -9.61 12.67 -16.71
CA VAL A 212 -10.71 11.92 -16.07
C VAL A 212 -12.07 12.30 -16.66
N ALA A 213 -12.11 13.35 -17.48
CA ALA A 213 -13.27 13.79 -18.22
C ALA A 213 -12.86 14.36 -19.58
N SER A 214 -13.84 14.56 -20.48
CA SER A 214 -13.62 15.16 -21.80
C SER A 214 -13.04 16.57 -21.67
N ASN A 215 -12.02 16.90 -22.47
CA ASN A 215 -11.52 18.28 -22.55
C ASN A 215 -12.36 19.18 -23.47
N ALA A 216 -13.37 18.62 -24.14
CA ALA A 216 -14.23 19.36 -25.07
C ALA A 216 -15.24 20.27 -24.35
N THR A 217 -15.58 19.99 -23.08
CA THR A 217 -16.55 20.80 -22.32
C THR A 217 -15.88 21.49 -21.13
N ASP A 218 -16.46 22.60 -20.70
CA ASP A 218 -15.93 23.43 -19.62
C ASP A 218 -15.92 22.65 -18.30
N GLU A 219 -16.97 21.86 -18.06
CA GLU A 219 -17.12 20.98 -16.91
C GLU A 219 -16.06 19.88 -16.90
N GLY A 220 -15.80 19.27 -18.05
CA GLY A 220 -14.79 18.23 -18.16
C GLY A 220 -13.37 18.76 -17.99
N ARG A 221 -13.09 19.97 -18.52
CA ARG A 221 -11.83 20.68 -18.24
C ARG A 221 -11.68 21.02 -16.75
N ALA A 222 -12.75 21.46 -16.10
CA ALA A 222 -12.73 21.71 -14.66
C ALA A 222 -12.37 20.46 -13.86
N ARG A 223 -12.94 19.29 -14.20
CA ARG A 223 -12.58 18.00 -13.56
C ARG A 223 -11.14 17.56 -13.82
N ASN A 224 -10.56 17.93 -14.96
CA ASN A 224 -9.17 17.62 -15.28
C ASN A 224 -8.17 18.52 -14.54
N ARG A 225 -8.55 19.76 -14.20
CA ARG A 225 -7.77 20.66 -13.33
C ARG A 225 -7.91 20.27 -11.86
N ARG A 226 -7.27 19.18 -11.45
CA ARG A 226 -7.41 18.59 -10.11
C ARG A 226 -6.07 18.31 -9.44
N ILE A 227 -6.14 18.10 -8.13
CA ILE A 227 -5.10 17.48 -7.31
C ILE A 227 -5.58 16.10 -6.90
N GLU A 228 -4.71 15.11 -7.03
CA GLU A 228 -4.93 13.73 -6.61
C GLU A 228 -3.94 13.38 -5.50
N PHE A 229 -4.37 12.56 -4.54
CA PHE A 229 -3.53 12.07 -3.45
C PHE A 229 -3.48 10.56 -3.55
N ARG A 230 -2.27 10.00 -3.69
CA ARG A 230 -2.08 8.56 -3.73
C ARG A 230 -1.30 8.12 -2.51
N VAL A 231 -1.86 7.21 -1.72
CA VAL A 231 -1.15 6.56 -0.64
C VAL A 231 -0.17 5.58 -1.27
N GLU A 232 1.11 5.84 -1.07
CA GLU A 232 2.16 4.89 -1.43
C GLU A 232 2.19 3.82 -0.34
N PRO A 233 2.32 2.53 -0.71
CA PRO A 233 2.29 1.46 0.27
C PRO A 233 3.37 1.65 1.33
#